data_AF-A0A535Y7K4-F1
#
_entry.id   AF-A0A535Y7K4-F1
#
_cell.length_a   1.000
_cell.length_b   1.000
_cell.length_c   1.000
_cell.angle_alpha   90.00
_cell.angle_beta   90.00
_cell.angle_gamma   90.00
#
_symmetry.space_group_name_H-M   'P 1'
#
loop_
_entity.id
_entity.type
_entity.pdbx_description
1 polymer ?
#
loop_
_entity_poly.entity_id
_entity_poly.type
_entity_poly.pdbx_seq_one_letter_code
_entity_poly.pdbx_strand_id
1 'polypeptide(L)'
;MAELRRWATEFMPLPAQRDPVHLKAAFFDLAPLDAVREQLRAHVAQFQWRLEQWQAREDAIRERRAELVEVWLARQPVDEHDNIIQLKIHALEGLIGRARAEIAWARQGLALCDEIEARRASAEQPVSASG
;
A
#
# COMPACT_ATOMS: atom_id res chain seq x y z
N MET A 1 -7.42 6.39 30.68
CA MET A 1 -7.99 5.16 30.08
C MET A 1 -9.46 5.30 29.67
N ALA A 2 -10.31 5.99 30.43
CA ALA A 2 -11.73 6.16 30.06
C ALA A 2 -11.92 6.79 28.67
N GLU A 3 -11.22 7.88 28.39
CA GLU A 3 -11.31 8.59 27.10
C GLU A 3 -10.83 7.75 25.91
N LEU A 4 -9.71 7.04 26.06
CA LEU A 4 -9.20 6.14 25.02
C LEU A 4 -10.19 5.00 24.71
N ARG A 5 -10.86 4.46 25.74
CA ARG A 5 -11.90 3.44 25.55
C ARG A 5 -13.11 4.01 24.82
N ARG A 6 -13.58 5.19 25.21
CA ARG A 6 -14.68 5.89 24.50
C ARG A 6 -14.36 6.00 23.01
N TRP A 7 -13.19 6.55 22.68
CA TRP A 7 -12.75 6.69 21.29
C TRP A 7 -12.69 5.35 20.54
N ALA A 8 -12.15 4.30 21.14
CA ALA A 8 -12.05 2.98 20.50
C ALA A 8 -13.42 2.32 20.22
N THR A 9 -14.48 2.74 20.92
CA THR A 9 -15.85 2.23 20.74
C THR A 9 -16.70 3.11 19.82
N GLU A 10 -16.24 4.31 19.50
CA GLU A 10 -17.01 5.23 18.67
C GLU A 10 -17.04 4.79 17.21
N PHE A 11 -18.21 4.94 16.60
CA PHE A 11 -18.36 4.74 15.16
C PHE A 11 -17.52 5.77 14.41
N MET A 12 -16.63 5.30 13.56
CA MET A 12 -15.83 6.14 12.69
C MET A 12 -16.39 6.06 11.26
N PRO A 13 -17.15 7.07 10.79
CA PRO A 13 -17.59 7.10 9.41
C PRO A 13 -16.39 7.23 8.48
N LEU A 14 -16.51 6.69 7.27
CA LEU A 14 -15.48 6.88 6.25
C LEU A 14 -15.36 8.38 5.93
N PRO A 15 -14.15 8.97 6.02
CA PRO A 15 -13.94 10.33 5.58
C PRO A 15 -14.06 10.42 4.06
N ALA A 16 -14.33 11.62 3.54
CA ALA A 16 -14.28 11.86 2.09
C ALA A 16 -12.89 11.46 1.55
N GLN A 17 -12.88 10.58 0.55
CA GLN A 17 -11.63 10.08 -0.02
C GLN A 17 -10.90 11.18 -0.79
N ARG A 18 -9.65 11.45 -0.39
CA ARG A 18 -8.74 12.36 -1.08
C ARG A 18 -7.49 11.58 -1.47
N ASP A 19 -7.44 11.15 -2.73
CA ASP A 19 -6.36 10.33 -3.24
C ASP A 19 -5.66 11.02 -4.42
N PRO A 20 -4.61 11.82 -4.16
CA PRO A 20 -3.92 12.55 -5.21
C PRO A 20 -3.15 11.63 -6.17
N VAL A 21 -2.79 10.40 -5.75
CA VAL A 21 -2.05 9.46 -6.59
C VAL A 21 -2.96 8.91 -7.68
N HIS A 22 -4.12 8.36 -7.29
CA HIS A 22 -5.06 7.82 -8.25
C HIS A 22 -5.71 8.93 -9.10
N LEU A 23 -5.90 10.12 -8.53
CA LEU A 23 -6.31 11.29 -9.32
C LEU A 23 -5.27 11.64 -10.39
N LYS A 24 -3.97 11.70 -10.04
CA LYS A 24 -2.90 11.94 -11.02
C LYS A 24 -2.86 10.83 -12.09
N ALA A 25 -3.05 9.57 -11.69
CA ALA A 25 -3.05 8.44 -12.61
C ALA A 25 -4.19 8.48 -13.63
N ALA A 26 -5.34 9.04 -13.26
CA ALA A 26 -6.46 9.25 -14.18
C ALA A 26 -6.13 10.23 -15.33
N PHE A 27 -5.06 11.02 -15.22
CA PHE A 27 -4.59 11.97 -16.25
C PHE A 27 -3.27 11.54 -16.90
N PHE A 28 -2.88 10.26 -16.77
CA PHE A 28 -1.67 9.75 -17.43
C PHE A 28 -1.76 9.72 -18.95
N ASP A 29 -2.96 9.77 -19.52
CA ASP A 29 -3.18 9.95 -20.95
C ASP A 29 -2.63 11.29 -21.50
N LEU A 30 -2.49 12.29 -20.63
CA LEU A 30 -1.92 13.60 -20.98
C LEU A 30 -0.38 13.64 -20.89
N ALA A 31 0.27 12.57 -20.44
CA ALA A 31 1.71 12.52 -20.21
C ALA A 31 2.43 11.57 -21.19
N PRO A 32 3.73 11.82 -21.50
CA PRO A 32 4.57 10.82 -22.16
C PRO A 32 4.65 9.53 -21.32
N LEU A 33 4.64 8.37 -21.97
CA LEU A 33 4.66 7.08 -21.27
C LEU A 33 5.89 6.89 -20.39
N ASP A 34 7.04 7.44 -20.76
CA ASP A 34 8.25 7.38 -19.93
C ASP A 34 8.07 8.08 -18.58
N ALA A 35 7.40 9.25 -18.56
CA ALA A 35 7.08 9.96 -17.33
C ALA A 35 6.06 9.17 -16.48
N VAL A 36 5.11 8.48 -17.12
CA VAL A 36 4.17 7.57 -16.44
C VAL A 36 4.93 6.41 -15.78
N ARG A 37 5.88 5.80 -16.50
CA ARG A 37 6.73 4.72 -15.96
C ARG A 37 7.56 5.16 -14.77
N GLU A 38 8.19 6.33 -14.84
CA GLU A 38 8.95 6.88 -13.72
C GLU A 38 8.06 7.07 -12.49
N GLN A 39 6.86 7.65 -12.67
CA GLN A 39 5.91 7.84 -11.58
C GLN A 39 5.49 6.52 -10.93
N LEU A 40 5.19 5.49 -11.73
CA LEU A 40 4.79 4.17 -11.24
C LEU A 40 5.94 3.44 -10.54
N ARG A 41 7.17 3.52 -11.06
CA ARG A 41 8.36 2.96 -10.40
C ARG A 41 8.63 3.63 -9.05
N ALA A 42 8.50 4.96 -8.99
CA ALA A 42 8.63 5.69 -7.73
C ALA A 42 7.56 5.27 -6.71
N HIS A 43 6.31 5.07 -7.16
CA HIS A 43 5.22 4.56 -6.33
C HIS A 43 5.53 3.17 -5.77
N VAL A 44 6.00 2.25 -6.61
CA VAL A 44 6.45 0.91 -6.18
C VAL A 44 7.53 1.02 -5.11
N ALA A 45 8.58 1.82 -5.34
CA ALA A 45 9.68 1.96 -4.38
C ALA A 45 9.19 2.54 -3.03
N GLN A 46 8.32 3.54 -3.06
CA GLN A 46 7.75 4.14 -1.84
C GLN A 46 6.92 3.13 -1.04
N PHE A 47 6.07 2.35 -1.71
CA PHE A 47 5.25 1.34 -1.03
C PHE A 47 6.05 0.11 -0.61
N GLN A 48 7.12 -0.26 -1.32
CA GLN A 48 8.06 -1.29 -0.88
C GLN A 48 8.74 -0.88 0.43
N TRP A 49 9.27 0.34 0.50
CA TRP A 49 9.86 0.87 1.74
C TRP A 49 8.84 0.85 2.89
N ARG A 50 7.60 1.31 2.67
CA ARG A 50 6.54 1.26 3.68
C ARG A 50 6.21 -0.16 4.13
N LEU A 51 6.11 -1.09 3.17
CA LEU A 51 5.84 -2.50 3.43
C LEU A 51 6.91 -3.09 4.34
N GLU A 52 8.19 -2.85 4.06
CA GLU A 52 9.31 -3.29 4.89
C GLU A 52 9.23 -2.73 6.32
N GLN A 53 8.92 -1.44 6.48
CA GLN A 53 8.78 -0.82 7.81
C GLN A 53 7.63 -1.43 8.61
N TRP A 54 6.48 -1.68 7.97
CA TRP A 54 5.33 -2.28 8.66
C TRP A 54 5.56 -3.75 9.00
N GLN A 55 6.20 -4.51 8.11
CA GLN A 55 6.54 -5.90 8.36
C GLN A 55 7.55 -6.02 9.51
N ALA A 56 8.61 -5.20 9.52
CA ALA A 56 9.58 -5.19 10.60
C ALA A 56 8.95 -4.83 11.96
N ARG A 57 7.95 -3.94 11.96
CA ARG A 57 7.19 -3.60 13.17
C ARG A 57 6.27 -4.74 13.61
N GLU A 58 5.62 -5.42 12.67
CA GLU A 58 4.81 -6.60 12.95
C GLU A 58 5.66 -7.69 13.61
N ASP A 59 6.82 -7.98 13.04
CA ASP A 59 7.77 -8.97 13.55
C ASP A 59 8.28 -8.59 14.94
N ALA A 60 8.62 -7.31 15.16
CA ALA A 60 9.03 -6.82 16.48
C ALA A 60 7.93 -6.97 17.54
N ILE A 61 6.65 -6.79 17.18
CA ILE A 61 5.53 -7.01 18.11
C ILE A 61 5.34 -8.50 18.37
N ARG A 62 5.39 -9.32 17.32
CA ARG A 62 5.23 -10.78 17.39
C ARG A 62 6.31 -11.43 18.27
N GLU A 63 7.54 -10.96 18.16
CA GLU A 63 8.69 -11.42 18.95
C GLU A 63 8.81 -10.73 20.31
N ARG A 64 7.84 -9.90 20.71
CA ARG A 64 7.85 -9.12 21.96
C ARG A 64 9.10 -8.26 22.14
N ARG A 65 9.66 -7.72 21.05
CA ARG A 65 10.80 -6.79 21.04
C ARG A 65 10.40 -5.33 20.85
N ALA A 66 9.10 -5.05 20.81
CA ALA A 66 8.57 -3.70 20.69
C ALA A 66 8.40 -3.06 22.08
N GLU A 67 9.37 -2.23 22.49
CA GLU A 67 9.44 -1.60 23.82
C GLU A 67 8.11 -0.94 24.27
N LEU A 68 7.47 -0.18 23.37
CA LEU A 68 6.19 0.47 23.70
C LEU A 68 5.04 -0.52 23.94
N VAL A 69 5.09 -1.69 23.29
CA VAL A 69 4.11 -2.76 23.52
C VAL A 69 4.40 -3.44 24.85
N GLU A 70 5.65 -3.70 25.21
CA GLU A 70 6.01 -4.25 26.52
C GLU A 70 5.58 -3.34 27.66
N VAL A 71 5.87 -2.03 27.56
CA VAL A 71 5.42 -1.01 28.53
C VAL A 71 3.90 -0.97 28.64
N TRP A 72 3.19 -1.17 27.52
CA TRP A 72 1.74 -1.27 27.52
C TRP A 72 1.25 -2.54 28.24
N LEU A 73 1.81 -3.70 27.90
CA LEU A 73 1.44 -5.02 28.44
C LEU A 73 1.68 -5.13 29.94
N ALA A 74 2.75 -4.52 30.46
CA ALA A 74 3.04 -4.48 31.90
C ALA A 74 1.91 -3.85 32.75
N ARG A 75 0.98 -3.12 32.11
CA ARG A 75 -0.17 -2.47 32.76
C ARG A 75 -1.49 -3.24 32.54
N GLN A 76 -1.45 -4.40 31.90
CA GLN A 76 -2.63 -5.19 31.54
C GLN A 76 -2.62 -6.55 32.25
N PRO A 77 -3.80 -7.17 32.46
CA PRO A 77 -3.90 -8.56 32.91
C PRO A 77 -3.10 -9.50 32.00
N VAL A 78 -2.34 -10.43 32.60
CA VAL A 78 -1.43 -11.32 31.87
C VAL A 78 -2.17 -12.21 30.87
N ASP A 79 -3.37 -12.65 31.22
CA ASP A 79 -4.28 -13.43 30.39
C ASP A 79 -4.78 -12.69 29.15
N GLU A 80 -4.71 -11.35 29.12
CA GLU A 80 -5.07 -10.53 27.95
C GLU A 80 -3.90 -10.21 27.03
N HIS A 81 -2.66 -10.57 27.39
CA HIS A 81 -1.48 -10.14 26.62
C HIS A 81 -1.51 -10.64 25.18
N ASP A 82 -1.90 -11.89 24.97
CA ASP A 82 -1.93 -12.48 23.64
C ASP A 82 -3.03 -11.84 22.77
N ASN A 83 -4.22 -11.60 23.32
CA ASN A 83 -5.30 -10.88 22.63
C ASN A 83 -4.84 -9.48 22.18
N ILE A 84 -4.15 -8.76 23.07
CA ILE A 84 -3.64 -7.42 22.79
C ILE A 84 -2.58 -7.44 21.69
N ILE A 85 -1.67 -8.42 21.70
CA ILE A 85 -0.65 -8.59 20.66
C ILE A 85 -1.33 -8.84 19.31
N GLN A 86 -2.29 -9.78 19.24
CA GLN A 86 -2.99 -10.11 18.01
C GLN A 86 -3.74 -8.90 17.44
N LEU A 87 -4.44 -8.12 18.27
CA LEU A 87 -5.14 -6.91 17.81
C LEU A 87 -4.17 -5.85 17.26
N LYS A 88 -2.98 -5.71 17.84
CA LYS A 88 -1.95 -4.77 17.35
C LYS A 88 -1.33 -5.25 16.04
N ILE A 89 -1.08 -6.56 15.90
CA ILE A 89 -0.62 -7.16 14.64
C ILE A 89 -1.67 -6.95 13.55
N HIS A 90 -2.94 -7.21 13.85
CA HIS A 90 -4.03 -7.08 12.89
C HIS A 90 -4.15 -5.67 12.29
N ALA A 91 -3.89 -4.62 13.09
CA ALA A 91 -3.84 -3.25 12.59
C ALA A 91 -2.73 -3.02 11.55
N LEU A 92 -1.58 -3.69 11.69
CA LEU A 92 -0.47 -3.62 10.73
C LEU A 92 -0.75 -4.45 9.48
N GLU A 93 -1.40 -5.61 9.61
CA GLU A 93 -1.80 -6.46 8.48
C GLU A 93 -2.64 -5.67 7.46
N GLY A 94 -3.53 -4.79 7.92
CA GLY A 94 -4.29 -3.91 7.03
C GLY A 94 -3.42 -2.94 6.21
N LEU A 95 -2.39 -2.35 6.84
CA LEU A 95 -1.43 -1.47 6.17
C LEU A 95 -0.56 -2.24 5.17
N ILE A 96 -0.10 -3.43 5.56
CA ILE A 96 0.67 -4.35 4.74
C ILE A 96 -0.15 -4.78 3.51
N GLY A 97 -1.41 -5.17 3.71
CA GLY A 97 -2.34 -5.54 2.64
C GLY A 97 -2.53 -4.40 1.64
N ARG A 98 -2.73 -3.17 2.13
CA ARG A 98 -2.80 -1.98 1.28
C ARG A 98 -1.50 -1.77 0.49
N ALA A 99 -0.34 -1.86 1.14
CA ALA A 99 0.95 -1.67 0.46
C ALA A 99 1.14 -2.65 -0.71
N ARG A 100 0.78 -3.92 -0.49
CA ARG A 100 0.86 -4.96 -1.51
C ARG A 100 -0.07 -4.67 -2.68
N ALA A 101 -1.30 -4.23 -2.41
CA ALA A 101 -2.26 -3.85 -3.44
C ALA A 101 -1.76 -2.67 -4.30
N GLU A 102 -1.18 -1.65 -3.65
CA GLU A 102 -0.62 -0.47 -4.33
C GLU A 102 0.59 -0.81 -5.21
N ILE A 103 1.48 -1.69 -4.73
CA ILE A 103 2.61 -2.21 -5.53
C ILE A 103 2.10 -3.01 -6.73
N ALA A 104 1.10 -3.88 -6.53
CA ALA A 104 0.53 -4.69 -7.60
C ALA A 104 -0.12 -3.81 -8.68
N TRP A 105 -0.94 -2.85 -8.25
CA TRP A 105 -1.57 -1.86 -9.14
C TRP A 105 -0.53 -1.11 -9.97
N ALA A 106 0.54 -0.60 -9.35
CA ALA A 106 1.54 0.15 -10.08
C ALA A 106 2.34 -0.70 -11.07
N ARG A 107 2.62 -1.97 -10.72
CA ARG A 107 3.25 -2.94 -11.64
C ARG A 107 2.36 -3.29 -12.83
N GLN A 108 1.04 -3.43 -12.60
CA GLN A 108 0.08 -3.60 -13.69
C GLN A 108 0.04 -2.37 -14.61
N GLY A 109 0.13 -1.16 -14.04
CA GLY A 109 0.27 0.07 -14.80
C GLY A 109 1.52 0.09 -15.70
N LEU A 110 2.66 -0.41 -15.21
CA LEU A 110 3.89 -0.51 -16.00
C LEU A 110 3.71 -1.47 -17.19
N ALA A 111 3.12 -2.65 -16.95
CA ALA A 111 2.81 -3.59 -18.02
C ALA A 111 1.85 -2.98 -19.06
N LEU A 112 0.86 -2.20 -18.62
CA LEU A 112 -0.04 -1.48 -19.52
C LEU A 112 0.70 -0.46 -20.39
N CYS A 113 1.72 0.25 -19.87
CA CYS A 113 2.55 1.13 -20.69
C CYS A 113 3.23 0.36 -21.83
N ASP A 114 3.78 -0.82 -21.53
CA ASP A 114 4.46 -1.66 -22.51
C ASP A 114 3.49 -2.17 -23.59
N GLU A 115 2.26 -2.54 -23.20
CA GLU A 115 1.21 -2.91 -24.15
C GLU A 115 0.79 -1.74 -25.05
N ILE A 116 0.69 -0.52 -24.51
CA ILE A 116 0.35 0.67 -25.31
C ILE A 116 1.43 0.93 -26.36
N GLU A 117 2.71 0.85 -25.98
CA GLU A 117 3.82 1.02 -26.94
C GLU A 117 3.82 -0.06 -28.01
N ALA A 118 3.63 -1.33 -27.64
CA ALA A 118 3.56 -2.43 -28.59
C ALA A 118 2.42 -2.21 -29.62
N ARG A 119 1.25 -1.73 -29.15
CA ARG A 119 0.13 -1.38 -30.05
C ARG A 119 0.48 -0.23 -30.99
N ARG A 120 1.17 0.81 -30.50
CA ARG A 120 1.60 1.96 -31.33
C ARG A 120 2.62 1.54 -32.39
N ALA A 121 3.63 0.77 -32.00
CA ALA A 121 4.65 0.26 -32.93
C ALA A 121 4.04 -0.63 -34.03
N SER A 122 3.05 -1.46 -33.67
CA SER A 122 2.34 -2.30 -34.64
C SER A 122 1.48 -1.50 -35.63
N ALA A 123 0.92 -0.36 -35.20
CA ALA A 123 0.14 0.53 -36.06
C ALA A 123 1.02 1.36 -37.02
N GLU A 124 2.28 1.58 -36.66
CA GLU A 124 3.26 2.33 -37.47
C GLU A 124 3.94 1.47 -38.55
N GLN A 125 3.83 0.14 -38.47
CA GLN A 125 4.30 -0.76 -39.53
C GLN A 125 3.34 -0.71 -40.73
N PRO A 126 3.76 -0.20 -41.91
CA PRO A 126 2.90 -0.22 -43.08
C PRO A 126 2.68 -1.68 -43.51
N VAL A 127 1.45 -1.98 -43.94
CA VAL A 127 1.09 -3.23 -44.62
C VAL A 127 1.92 -3.34 -45.89
N SER A 128 3.17 -3.82 -45.80
CA SER A 128 4.01 -4.07 -46.96
C SER A 128 3.81 -5.50 -47.45
N ALA A 129 3.24 -5.58 -48.65
CA ALA A 129 3.30 -6.68 -49.61
C ALA A 129 2.50 -7.97 -49.29
N SER A 130 1.31 -8.04 -49.89
CA SER A 130 0.97 -9.20 -50.71
C SER A 130 0.68 -8.67 -52.12
N GLY A 131 1.68 -8.83 -52.98
CA GLY A 131 1.53 -8.78 -54.43
C GLY A 131 1.23 -10.16 -54.97
#